data_AF-A0A7Y2CPD4-F1
#
_entry.id   AF-A0A7Y2CPD4-F1
#
_cell.length_a   1.000
_cell.length_b   1.000
_cell.length_c   1.000
_cell.angle_alpha   90.00
_cell.angle_beta   90.00
_cell.angle_gamma   90.00
#
_symmetry.space_group_name_H-M   'P 1'
#
loop_
_entity.id
_entity.type
_entity.pdbx_description
1 polymer ?
#
loop_
_entity_poly.entity_id
_entity_poly.type
_entity_poly.pdbx_seq_one_letter_code
_entity_poly.pdbx_strand_id
1 'polypeptide(L)'
;MMVKTRLSAVLLCVALSAVFLSAAASVQAQDSTYPWPLQPFNTSQRISGTFSEYRGPDNPHFHNGVDIPQSDGTPVYSVVDSRVTTIAPSGSNAYVRAGNFAYVHIAPNPSLSVGDSVFAGQTVLGTILSGQGHVHFIDGYPGSRRNPLRDGGGLTPLDDPWAPELSNVRFYLAQTGQRLASTELTSGVMITVRVEEKNAAPGTSGSGLNNGSYTVGYKILSRDRQTELFVPGTDGVVYRFDSMPSDSYVHNVYHNLQATTSNHVYIPTNEVTRKSSWDTSALPDGDYTVLLFAGDTRGNVGELFVDVTVSQRDILAPPQPLMDRVIADGSGVHFAWSGGAAPDLNGFRIYSQFEGSSWLLAHDEESLGPSAVDFVDATLPTDATYFTLAAIDTMSPPNESLQTDTYGVATGTHSVLVVDGFDRTESSGSWHEPRHPFGFVHGRSLTQAGVGFSTTTNEAVAAQRVQLEDFDAVVWILGDESTRDETFSATEQLRVRAYL
;
A
#
# COMPACT_ATOMS: atom_id res chain seq x y z
N MET A 1 98.57 -13.53 -2.67
CA MET A 1 98.67 -14.31 -1.43
C MET A 1 97.69 -15.47 -1.56
N MET A 2 98.17 -16.69 -1.38
CA MET A 2 97.45 -17.97 -1.52
C MET A 2 96.16 -17.99 -0.67
N VAL A 3 95.16 -18.78 -1.08
CA VAL A 3 94.88 -20.11 -0.50
C VAL A 3 93.69 -20.75 -1.23
N LYS A 4 93.90 -22.01 -1.63
CA LYS A 4 92.88 -22.97 -2.07
C LYS A 4 92.17 -23.54 -0.85
N THR A 5 90.86 -23.79 -0.95
CA THR A 5 90.22 -24.85 -0.16
C THR A 5 89.09 -25.51 -0.93
N ARG A 6 88.97 -26.83 -0.72
CA ARG A 6 88.32 -27.85 -1.55
C ARG A 6 86.86 -28.10 -1.15
N LEU A 7 86.10 -28.59 -2.15
CA LEU A 7 85.04 -29.61 -2.16
C LEU A 7 84.07 -29.70 -0.98
N SER A 8 82.76 -29.72 -1.30
CA SER A 8 81.94 -30.94 -1.19
C SER A 8 80.67 -30.81 -2.04
N ALA A 9 80.44 -31.81 -2.89
CA ALA A 9 79.24 -31.96 -3.69
C ALA A 9 78.11 -32.58 -2.85
N VAL A 10 76.93 -31.99 -2.90
CA VAL A 10 75.67 -32.65 -2.53
C VAL A 10 74.77 -32.58 -3.76
N LEU A 11 74.49 -33.75 -4.31
CA LEU A 11 73.57 -34.01 -5.40
C LEU A 11 72.14 -33.81 -4.85
N LEU A 12 71.40 -32.80 -5.33
CA LEU A 12 69.97 -32.68 -5.06
C LEU A 12 69.21 -32.85 -6.37
N CYS A 13 68.46 -33.96 -6.45
CA CYS A 13 67.53 -34.27 -7.53
C CYS A 13 66.50 -33.14 -7.68
N VAL A 14 66.53 -32.43 -8.81
CA VAL A 14 65.45 -31.52 -9.21
C VAL A 14 64.35 -32.38 -9.84
N ALA A 15 63.27 -32.59 -9.10
CA ALA A 15 62.00 -33.05 -9.66
C ALA A 15 61.39 -31.89 -10.45
N LEU A 16 61.20 -32.08 -11.74
CA LEU A 16 60.54 -31.13 -12.64
C LEU A 16 59.03 -31.20 -12.39
N SER A 17 58.51 -30.38 -11.47
CA SER A 17 57.07 -30.17 -11.32
C SER A 17 56.59 -29.22 -12.41
N ALA A 18 55.97 -29.76 -13.45
CA ALA A 18 55.20 -28.98 -14.41
C ALA A 18 54.03 -28.32 -13.68
N VAL A 19 54.18 -27.03 -13.38
CA VAL A 19 53.07 -26.20 -12.90
C VAL A 19 52.18 -25.92 -14.11
N PHE A 20 51.12 -26.70 -14.27
CA PHE A 20 49.97 -26.26 -15.07
C PHE A 20 49.36 -25.06 -14.34
N LEU A 21 49.71 -23.84 -14.76
CA LEU A 21 48.86 -22.69 -14.51
C LEU A 21 47.57 -22.94 -15.28
N SER A 22 46.57 -23.55 -14.62
CA SER A 22 45.19 -23.40 -15.02
C SER A 22 44.87 -21.91 -14.89
N ALA A 23 44.91 -21.20 -16.01
CA ALA A 23 44.23 -19.92 -16.11
C ALA A 23 42.76 -20.19 -15.76
N ALA A 24 42.36 -19.87 -14.53
CA ALA A 24 40.97 -19.69 -14.22
C ALA A 24 40.53 -18.48 -15.04
N ALA A 25 40.07 -18.74 -16.26
CA ALA A 25 39.22 -17.81 -16.96
C ALA A 25 38.01 -17.62 -16.06
N SER A 26 38.02 -16.54 -15.29
CA SER A 26 36.80 -15.93 -14.79
C SER A 26 36.00 -15.51 -16.00
N VAL A 27 35.20 -16.45 -16.52
CA VAL A 27 34.14 -16.17 -17.48
C VAL A 27 33.17 -15.28 -16.71
N GLN A 28 33.25 -13.96 -16.95
CA GLN A 28 32.08 -13.09 -16.79
C GLN A 28 30.94 -13.81 -17.52
N ALA A 29 29.92 -14.24 -16.79
CA ALA A 29 28.75 -14.87 -17.39
C ALA A 29 28.20 -13.90 -18.43
N GLN A 30 28.43 -14.25 -19.69
CA GLN A 30 28.19 -13.42 -20.86
C GLN A 30 26.70 -13.05 -20.88
N ASP A 31 26.40 -11.76 -21.02
CA ASP A 31 25.06 -11.22 -21.27
C ASP A 31 24.53 -11.77 -22.60
N SER A 32 24.05 -13.02 -22.57
CA SER A 32 23.49 -13.68 -23.74
C SER A 32 22.08 -13.16 -23.98
N THR A 33 21.86 -12.63 -25.17
CA THR A 33 20.52 -12.43 -25.70
C THR A 33 19.97 -13.74 -26.27
N TYR A 34 18.65 -13.88 -26.30
CA TYR A 34 17.96 -15.04 -26.85
C TYR A 34 16.63 -14.62 -27.49
N PRO A 35 16.16 -15.36 -28.51
CA PRO A 35 14.93 -15.03 -29.21
C PRO A 35 13.71 -15.20 -28.32
N TRP A 36 12.56 -14.74 -28.81
CA TRP A 36 11.28 -14.99 -28.17
C TRP A 36 10.91 -16.48 -28.20
N PRO A 37 10.23 -17.02 -27.17
CA PRO A 37 9.78 -18.41 -27.13
C PRO A 37 8.53 -18.66 -28.00
N LEU A 38 8.03 -17.63 -28.68
CA LEU A 38 6.84 -17.63 -29.52
C LEU A 38 7.18 -17.04 -30.89
N GLN A 39 6.52 -17.53 -31.94
CA GLN A 39 6.65 -16.93 -33.27
C GLN A 39 5.89 -15.59 -33.34
N PRO A 40 6.40 -14.61 -34.12
CA PRO A 40 7.73 -14.54 -34.71
C PRO A 40 8.85 -14.36 -33.66
N PHE A 41 9.94 -15.11 -33.81
CA PHE A 41 11.02 -15.21 -32.80
C PHE A 41 11.91 -13.98 -32.69
N ASN A 42 11.98 -13.17 -33.75
CA ASN A 42 12.90 -12.04 -33.90
C ASN A 42 12.15 -10.72 -34.11
N THR A 43 10.95 -10.61 -33.53
CA THR A 43 10.14 -9.39 -33.52
C THR A 43 9.73 -9.13 -32.09
N SER A 44 9.63 -7.85 -31.69
CA SER A 44 9.13 -7.47 -30.37
C SER A 44 7.79 -8.15 -30.09
N GLN A 45 7.67 -8.74 -28.90
CA GLN A 45 6.43 -9.32 -28.40
C GLN A 45 5.95 -8.49 -27.21
N ARG A 46 4.64 -8.52 -26.99
CA ARG A 46 4.03 -7.84 -25.84
C ARG A 46 4.43 -8.53 -24.54
N ILE A 47 4.39 -7.76 -23.45
CA ILE A 47 4.49 -8.26 -22.08
C ILE A 47 3.20 -7.90 -21.35
N SER A 48 2.65 -8.86 -20.60
CA SER A 48 1.46 -8.67 -19.77
C SER A 48 1.71 -8.90 -18.28
N GLY A 49 2.98 -9.04 -17.92
CA GLY A 49 3.45 -9.22 -16.56
C GLY A 49 4.97 -9.17 -16.54
N THR A 50 5.52 -8.27 -15.74
CA THR A 50 6.95 -7.94 -15.69
C THR A 50 7.67 -8.65 -14.55
N PHE A 51 8.99 -8.74 -14.65
CA PHE A 51 9.82 -9.39 -13.66
C PHE A 51 9.84 -8.61 -12.35
N SER A 52 9.70 -9.34 -11.24
CA SER A 52 9.62 -8.82 -9.87
C SER A 52 8.45 -7.88 -9.58
N GLU A 53 7.42 -7.81 -10.43
CA GLU A 53 6.19 -7.11 -10.04
C GLU A 53 5.45 -7.84 -8.91
N TYR A 54 4.64 -7.11 -8.16
CA TYR A 54 3.89 -7.67 -7.04
C TYR A 54 2.80 -8.64 -7.49
N ARG A 55 2.76 -9.82 -6.87
CA ARG A 55 1.67 -10.80 -7.00
C ARG A 55 1.08 -11.07 -5.62
N GLY A 56 -0.24 -10.89 -5.48
CA GLY A 56 -0.96 -10.97 -4.21
C GLY A 56 -2.38 -10.39 -4.31
N PRO A 57 -3.13 -10.25 -3.20
CA PRO A 57 -2.68 -10.39 -1.80
C PRO A 57 -2.64 -11.85 -1.29
N ASP A 58 -3.38 -12.75 -1.93
CA ASP A 58 -3.38 -14.17 -1.59
C ASP A 58 -2.04 -14.77 -2.06
N ASN A 59 -1.11 -15.03 -1.12
CA ASN A 59 0.29 -15.39 -1.37
C ASN A 59 1.14 -14.24 -1.95
N PRO A 60 1.54 -13.24 -1.14
CA PRO A 60 2.34 -12.11 -1.59
C PRO A 60 3.76 -12.56 -1.98
N HIS A 61 4.18 -12.29 -3.22
CA HIS A 61 5.51 -12.65 -3.72
C HIS A 61 5.95 -11.75 -4.88
N PHE A 62 7.24 -11.82 -5.24
CA PHE A 62 7.75 -11.21 -6.46
C PHE A 62 7.48 -12.12 -7.66
N HIS A 63 6.99 -11.54 -8.75
CA HIS A 63 6.83 -12.27 -10.01
C HIS A 63 8.19 -12.75 -10.52
N ASN A 64 8.34 -14.07 -10.69
CA ASN A 64 9.66 -14.68 -10.87
C ASN A 64 10.07 -14.84 -12.34
N GLY A 65 9.32 -14.23 -13.27
CA GLY A 65 9.50 -14.34 -14.71
C GLY A 65 8.81 -13.19 -15.43
N VAL A 66 8.48 -13.40 -16.70
CA VAL A 66 7.62 -12.49 -17.49
C VAL A 66 6.50 -13.25 -18.15
N ASP A 67 5.37 -12.59 -18.32
CA ASP A 67 4.20 -13.16 -18.98
C ASP A 67 4.11 -12.62 -20.41
N ILE A 68 4.10 -13.52 -21.37
CA ILE A 68 4.08 -13.21 -22.81
C ILE A 68 2.70 -13.64 -23.35
N PRO A 69 1.77 -12.70 -23.56
CA PRO A 69 0.37 -13.01 -23.87
C PRO A 69 0.23 -13.57 -25.29
N GLN A 70 -0.46 -14.69 -25.41
CA GLN A 70 -0.75 -15.35 -26.67
C GLN A 70 -1.91 -16.36 -26.50
N SER A 71 -2.62 -16.67 -27.58
CA SER A 71 -3.76 -17.60 -27.51
C SER A 71 -3.40 -18.97 -26.94
N ASP A 72 -4.34 -19.57 -26.24
CA ASP A 72 -4.25 -20.97 -25.82
C ASP A 72 -3.95 -21.89 -27.02
N GLY A 73 -3.19 -22.95 -26.78
CA GLY A 73 -2.78 -23.90 -27.83
C GLY A 73 -1.63 -23.42 -28.71
N THR A 74 -1.16 -22.17 -28.57
CA THR A 74 0.00 -21.70 -29.35
C THR A 74 1.27 -22.47 -28.96
N PRO A 75 2.05 -22.98 -29.94
CA PRO A 75 3.32 -23.65 -29.67
C PRO A 75 4.37 -22.73 -29.03
N VAL A 76 5.03 -23.25 -28.00
CA VAL A 76 6.12 -22.60 -27.27
C VAL A 76 7.43 -23.32 -27.60
N TYR A 77 8.45 -22.55 -27.95
CA TYR A 77 9.73 -23.05 -28.45
C TYR A 77 10.85 -22.81 -27.44
N SER A 78 11.87 -23.67 -27.49
CA SER A 78 13.12 -23.38 -26.78
C SER A 78 13.73 -22.07 -27.29
N VAL A 79 14.32 -21.29 -26.38
CA VAL A 79 15.08 -20.07 -26.72
C VAL A 79 16.58 -20.35 -26.78
N VAL A 80 16.99 -21.57 -26.46
CA VAL A 80 18.40 -22.00 -26.41
C VAL A 80 18.60 -23.39 -26.99
N ASP A 81 19.80 -23.62 -27.50
CA ASP A 81 20.32 -24.95 -27.78
C ASP A 81 20.78 -25.56 -26.45
N SER A 82 20.06 -26.56 -25.96
CA SER A 82 20.29 -27.13 -24.62
C SER A 82 19.71 -28.52 -24.48
N ARG A 83 19.58 -28.99 -23.23
CA ARG A 83 18.85 -30.20 -22.89
C ARG A 83 17.65 -29.88 -22.00
N VAL A 84 16.60 -30.68 -22.14
CA VAL A 84 15.50 -30.68 -21.18
C VAL A 84 16.04 -31.11 -19.82
N THR A 85 15.87 -30.28 -18.79
CA THR A 85 16.32 -30.57 -17.42
C THR A 85 15.18 -30.97 -16.50
N THR A 86 13.94 -30.54 -16.80
CA THR A 86 12.77 -30.86 -15.98
C THR A 86 11.50 -30.77 -16.82
N ILE A 87 10.54 -31.66 -16.55
CA ILE A 87 9.17 -31.60 -17.09
C ILE A 87 8.21 -31.77 -15.91
N ALA A 88 7.30 -30.82 -15.73
CA ALA A 88 6.13 -30.95 -14.88
C ALA A 88 4.90 -31.05 -15.79
N PRO A 89 4.31 -32.25 -15.96
CA PRO A 89 3.38 -32.53 -17.06
C PRO A 89 1.93 -32.06 -16.84
N SER A 90 1.56 -31.62 -15.63
CA SER A 90 0.17 -31.40 -15.25
C SER A 90 -0.02 -30.21 -14.29
N GLY A 91 -1.28 -29.77 -14.16
CA GLY A 91 -1.68 -28.60 -13.37
C GLY A 91 -1.62 -27.30 -14.16
N SER A 92 -2.18 -26.23 -13.60
CA SER A 92 -2.11 -24.89 -14.20
C SER A 92 -0.68 -24.40 -14.36
N ASN A 93 0.21 -24.83 -13.47
CA ASN A 93 1.65 -24.52 -13.49
C ASN A 93 2.49 -25.60 -14.22
N ALA A 94 1.91 -26.39 -15.12
CA ALA A 94 2.69 -27.32 -15.93
C ALA A 94 3.78 -26.58 -16.72
N TYR A 95 4.97 -27.18 -16.82
CA TYR A 95 6.12 -26.53 -17.42
C TYR A 95 7.14 -27.51 -18.01
N VAL A 96 7.94 -26.98 -18.94
CA VAL A 96 9.20 -27.59 -19.38
C VAL A 96 10.35 -26.67 -19.00
N ARG A 97 11.49 -27.24 -18.62
CA ARG A 97 12.74 -26.51 -18.43
C ARG A 97 13.80 -27.01 -19.41
N ALA A 98 14.40 -26.08 -20.14
CA ALA A 98 15.52 -26.32 -21.05
C ALA A 98 16.74 -25.51 -20.59
N GLY A 99 17.78 -26.19 -20.13
CA GLY A 99 18.92 -25.54 -19.48
C GLY A 99 18.48 -24.66 -18.31
N ASN A 100 18.75 -23.36 -18.41
CA ASN A 100 18.45 -22.37 -17.37
C ASN A 100 17.03 -21.76 -17.47
N PHE A 101 16.25 -22.11 -18.49
CA PHE A 101 14.99 -21.45 -18.80
C PHE A 101 13.79 -22.34 -18.53
N ALA A 102 12.78 -21.83 -17.82
CA ALA A 102 11.50 -22.52 -17.65
C ALA A 102 10.37 -21.83 -18.42
N TYR A 103 9.49 -22.66 -18.96
CA TYR A 103 8.35 -22.29 -19.80
C TYR A 103 7.11 -22.86 -19.12
N VAL A 104 6.41 -22.02 -18.37
CA VAL A 104 5.28 -22.38 -17.52
C VAL A 104 3.97 -22.03 -18.21
N HIS A 105 2.87 -22.64 -17.77
CA HIS A 105 1.54 -22.55 -18.36
C HIS A 105 1.44 -23.22 -19.73
N ILE A 106 2.24 -24.26 -19.95
CA ILE A 106 2.22 -25.05 -21.20
C ILE A 106 1.87 -26.50 -20.92
N ALA A 107 1.12 -27.13 -21.84
CA ALA A 107 1.02 -28.58 -21.95
C ALA A 107 2.33 -29.09 -22.58
N PRO A 108 3.19 -29.80 -21.83
CA PRO A 108 4.47 -30.26 -22.38
C PRO A 108 4.27 -31.20 -23.58
N ASN A 109 5.14 -31.09 -24.56
CA ASN A 109 5.13 -31.96 -25.73
C ASN A 109 5.36 -33.42 -25.28
N PRO A 110 4.43 -34.36 -25.52
CA PRO A 110 4.52 -35.72 -25.01
C PRO A 110 5.65 -36.55 -25.64
N SER A 111 6.28 -36.05 -26.70
CA SER A 111 7.47 -36.67 -27.30
C SER A 111 8.78 -36.31 -26.61
N LEU A 112 8.78 -35.32 -25.70
CA LEU A 112 9.98 -34.90 -24.98
C LEU A 112 10.18 -35.68 -23.69
N SER A 113 11.44 -36.00 -23.42
CA SER A 113 11.94 -36.60 -22.18
C SER A 113 13.06 -35.76 -21.57
N VAL A 114 13.23 -35.86 -20.25
CA VAL A 114 14.39 -35.24 -19.58
C VAL A 114 15.68 -35.80 -20.18
N GLY A 115 16.61 -34.91 -20.54
CA GLY A 115 17.87 -35.24 -21.20
C GLY A 115 17.85 -35.02 -22.72
N ASP A 116 16.68 -34.89 -23.36
CA ASP A 116 16.57 -34.65 -24.79
C ASP A 116 17.21 -33.33 -25.20
N SER A 117 17.84 -33.32 -26.38
CA SER A 117 18.40 -32.10 -26.96
C SER A 117 17.27 -31.27 -27.58
N VAL A 118 17.29 -29.97 -27.29
CA VAL A 118 16.34 -28.98 -27.82
C VAL A 118 17.11 -27.85 -28.48
N PHE A 119 16.53 -27.26 -29.52
CA PHE A 119 17.19 -26.24 -30.34
C PHE A 119 16.36 -24.96 -30.39
N ALA A 120 17.04 -23.82 -30.28
CA ALA A 120 16.44 -22.51 -30.23
C ALA A 120 15.57 -22.24 -31.47
N GLY A 121 14.32 -21.81 -31.28
CA GLY A 121 13.37 -21.50 -32.35
C GLY A 121 12.94 -22.70 -33.21
N GLN A 122 13.34 -23.93 -32.87
CA GLN A 122 13.04 -25.13 -33.65
C GLN A 122 12.23 -26.15 -32.85
N THR A 123 12.66 -26.44 -31.61
CA THR A 123 12.00 -27.47 -30.81
C THR A 123 10.79 -26.90 -30.08
N VAL A 124 9.60 -27.44 -30.38
CA VAL A 124 8.38 -27.18 -29.63
C VAL A 124 8.42 -27.91 -28.29
N LEU A 125 8.49 -27.13 -27.21
CA LEU A 125 8.49 -27.62 -25.83
C LEU A 125 7.09 -28.00 -25.34
N GLY A 126 6.07 -27.37 -25.91
CA GLY A 126 4.67 -27.60 -25.56
C GLY A 126 3.77 -26.56 -26.21
N THR A 127 2.53 -26.50 -25.78
CA THR A 127 1.54 -25.49 -26.21
C THR A 127 0.93 -24.81 -25.00
N ILE A 128 0.58 -23.52 -25.10
CA ILE A 128 -0.09 -22.79 -24.00
C ILE A 128 -1.35 -23.55 -23.54
N LEU A 129 -1.50 -23.75 -22.23
CA LEU A 129 -2.63 -24.46 -21.64
C LEU A 129 -3.93 -23.68 -21.83
N SER A 130 -5.04 -24.41 -21.94
CA SER A 130 -6.37 -23.81 -21.99
C SER A 130 -6.67 -23.01 -20.71
N GLY A 131 -7.17 -21.80 -20.88
CA GLY A 131 -7.52 -20.85 -19.81
C GLY A 131 -6.36 -20.01 -19.30
N GLN A 132 -5.14 -20.14 -19.85
CA GLN A 132 -3.98 -19.37 -19.39
C GLN A 132 -3.75 -18.09 -20.21
N GLY A 133 -3.90 -18.14 -21.53
CA GLY A 133 -3.77 -16.96 -22.40
C GLY A 133 -2.37 -16.32 -22.45
N HIS A 134 -1.35 -16.98 -21.93
CA HIS A 134 0.05 -16.54 -21.98
C HIS A 134 1.01 -17.70 -21.70
N VAL A 135 2.29 -17.52 -22.02
CA VAL A 135 3.38 -18.32 -21.46
C VAL A 135 4.09 -17.51 -20.38
N HIS A 136 4.32 -18.12 -19.23
CA HIS A 136 5.15 -17.54 -18.18
C HIS A 136 6.59 -18.03 -18.34
N PHE A 137 7.51 -17.10 -18.60
CA PHE A 137 8.90 -17.39 -18.97
C PHE A 137 9.89 -16.94 -17.89
N ILE A 138 10.75 -17.87 -17.46
CA ILE A 138 11.71 -17.67 -16.36
C ILE A 138 13.13 -17.85 -16.88
N ASP A 139 14.01 -16.86 -16.66
CA ASP A 139 15.48 -17.00 -16.80
C ASP A 139 16.11 -17.20 -15.42
N GLY A 140 16.63 -18.40 -15.16
CA GLY A 140 17.29 -18.76 -13.90
C GLY A 140 16.55 -19.80 -13.08
N TYR A 141 17.29 -20.45 -12.18
CA TYR A 141 16.74 -21.29 -11.12
C TYR A 141 16.40 -20.46 -9.89
N PRO A 142 15.57 -20.97 -8.94
CA PRO A 142 15.36 -20.31 -7.65
C PRO A 142 16.69 -19.85 -7.01
N GLY A 143 16.76 -18.59 -6.57
CA GLY A 143 17.98 -17.98 -6.01
C GLY A 143 18.97 -17.41 -7.04
N SER A 144 18.75 -17.62 -8.34
CA SER A 144 19.60 -17.11 -9.44
C SER A 144 18.79 -16.51 -10.59
N ARG A 145 17.52 -16.18 -10.33
CA ARG A 145 16.61 -15.64 -11.34
C ARG A 145 17.00 -14.22 -11.72
N ARG A 146 17.01 -13.95 -13.03
CA ARG A 146 17.36 -12.68 -13.63
C ARG A 146 16.22 -12.16 -14.46
N ASN A 147 16.15 -10.84 -14.63
CA ASN A 147 15.13 -10.21 -15.44
C ASN A 147 15.24 -10.61 -16.91
N PRO A 148 14.24 -11.30 -17.49
CA PRO A 148 14.26 -11.70 -18.89
C PRO A 148 14.29 -10.55 -19.89
N LEU A 149 13.98 -9.31 -19.48
CA LEU A 149 13.86 -8.13 -20.35
C LEU A 149 15.05 -7.17 -20.27
N ARG A 150 16.04 -7.45 -19.42
CA ARG A 150 17.24 -6.61 -19.19
C ARG A 150 17.85 -6.08 -20.51
N ASP A 151 18.29 -4.82 -20.54
CA ASP A 151 18.94 -4.29 -21.73
C ASP A 151 20.31 -4.96 -21.97
N GLY A 152 20.70 -5.14 -23.23
CA GLY A 152 21.96 -5.80 -23.60
C GLY A 152 22.03 -7.31 -23.29
N GLY A 153 20.94 -7.92 -22.80
CA GLY A 153 20.80 -9.35 -22.55
C GLY A 153 19.34 -9.80 -22.68
N GLY A 154 19.03 -11.07 -22.44
CA GLY A 154 17.63 -11.47 -22.34
C GLY A 154 16.87 -11.59 -23.68
N LEU A 155 15.54 -11.43 -23.63
CA LEU A 155 14.63 -11.52 -24.77
C LEU A 155 14.84 -10.35 -25.74
N THR A 156 15.13 -10.67 -27.00
CA THR A 156 15.43 -9.67 -28.03
C THR A 156 14.81 -10.03 -29.39
N PRO A 157 14.42 -9.04 -30.22
CA PRO A 157 14.32 -7.62 -29.90
C PRO A 157 13.12 -7.33 -28.98
N LEU A 158 13.22 -6.32 -28.12
CA LEU A 158 12.08 -5.75 -27.40
C LEU A 158 12.06 -4.26 -27.71
N ASP A 159 10.99 -3.85 -28.37
CA ASP A 159 10.64 -2.46 -28.66
C ASP A 159 9.61 -2.01 -27.63
N ASP A 160 10.02 -1.07 -26.79
CA ASP A 160 9.20 -0.44 -25.76
C ASP A 160 9.52 1.05 -25.77
N PRO A 161 8.64 1.91 -26.34
CA PRO A 161 8.81 3.35 -26.34
C PRO A 161 8.00 4.05 -25.22
N TRP A 162 7.39 3.30 -24.30
CA TRP A 162 6.43 3.86 -23.36
C TRP A 162 7.05 4.00 -21.97
N ALA A 163 7.07 5.22 -21.45
CA ALA A 163 7.49 5.44 -20.07
C ALA A 163 6.43 4.94 -19.08
N PRO A 164 6.85 4.37 -17.93
CA PRO A 164 5.95 4.10 -16.82
C PRO A 164 5.25 5.37 -16.32
N GLU A 165 4.04 5.22 -15.80
CA GLU A 165 3.25 6.30 -15.22
C GLU A 165 3.21 6.20 -13.70
N LEU A 166 3.35 7.33 -13.00
CA LEU A 166 3.31 7.41 -11.55
C LEU A 166 2.07 8.17 -11.10
N SER A 167 1.36 7.63 -10.10
CA SER A 167 0.13 8.23 -9.59
C SER A 167 -0.13 7.87 -8.11
N ASN A 168 -1.19 8.45 -7.53
CA ASN A 168 -1.69 8.14 -6.18
C ASN A 168 -0.59 8.15 -5.09
N VAL A 169 0.17 9.26 -5.02
CA VAL A 169 1.19 9.44 -4.00
C VAL A 169 0.54 9.67 -2.64
N ARG A 170 1.04 8.97 -1.62
CA ARG A 170 0.60 9.13 -0.23
C ARG A 170 1.80 9.20 0.70
N PHE A 171 1.66 9.98 1.75
CA PHE A 171 2.66 10.15 2.80
C PHE A 171 2.12 9.55 4.10
N TYR A 172 3.00 8.90 4.84
CA TYR A 172 2.70 8.30 6.13
C TYR A 172 3.84 8.60 7.10
N LEU A 173 3.53 8.70 8.38
CA LEU A 173 4.56 8.60 9.41
C LEU A 173 5.13 7.19 9.43
N ALA A 174 6.44 7.06 9.37
CA ALA A 174 7.09 5.76 9.35
C ALA A 174 6.95 5.00 10.67
N GLN A 175 6.83 5.71 11.81
CA GLN A 175 6.75 5.11 13.14
C GLN A 175 5.38 4.47 13.41
N THR A 176 4.30 5.13 13.01
CA THR A 176 2.93 4.72 13.33
C THR A 176 2.19 4.12 12.13
N GLY A 177 2.65 4.38 10.91
CA GLY A 177 1.91 4.05 9.68
C GLY A 177 0.68 4.94 9.46
N GLN A 178 0.50 6.00 10.26
CA GLN A 178 -0.59 6.95 10.09
C GLN A 178 -0.42 7.73 8.79
N ARG A 179 -1.48 7.76 7.98
CA ARG A 179 -1.52 8.55 6.74
C ARG A 179 -1.59 10.04 7.07
N LEU A 180 -0.74 10.82 6.43
CA LEU A 180 -0.79 12.29 6.48
C LEU A 180 -1.86 12.80 5.50
N ALA A 181 -2.70 13.72 5.99
CA ALA A 181 -3.80 14.29 5.20
C ALA A 181 -3.36 15.46 4.30
N SER A 182 -2.25 16.11 4.64
CA SER A 182 -1.64 17.21 3.89
C SER A 182 -0.30 16.82 3.29
N THR A 183 0.28 17.71 2.47
CA THR A 183 1.68 17.63 2.01
C THR A 183 2.64 18.36 2.96
N GLU A 184 2.20 18.68 4.18
CA GLU A 184 3.08 19.09 5.26
C GLU A 184 3.65 17.83 5.91
N LEU A 185 4.96 17.77 6.04
CA LEU A 185 5.72 16.58 6.40
C LEU A 185 6.61 16.87 7.60
N THR A 186 6.69 15.90 8.51
CA THR A 186 7.58 15.96 9.68
C THR A 186 8.14 14.58 9.99
N SER A 187 9.21 14.55 10.79
CA SER A 187 9.84 13.32 11.28
C SER A 187 10.24 12.35 10.15
N GLY A 188 10.10 11.04 10.38
CA GLY A 188 10.38 10.00 9.39
C GLY A 188 9.15 9.74 8.52
N VAL A 189 9.27 9.94 7.22
CA VAL A 189 8.17 9.80 6.26
C VAL A 189 8.35 8.54 5.41
N MET A 190 7.31 7.73 5.37
CA MET A 190 7.13 6.67 4.37
C MET A 190 6.32 7.23 3.19
N ILE A 191 6.87 7.11 1.98
CA ILE A 191 6.17 7.50 0.75
C ILE A 191 5.65 6.25 0.07
N THR A 192 4.40 6.25 -0.38
CA THR A 192 3.89 5.23 -1.30
C THR A 192 3.50 5.84 -2.64
N VAL A 193 3.79 5.16 -3.74
CA VAL A 193 3.46 5.60 -5.09
C VAL A 193 2.97 4.43 -5.93
N ARG A 194 1.88 4.63 -6.68
CA ARG A 194 1.44 3.66 -7.70
C ARG A 194 2.29 3.86 -8.94
N VAL A 195 2.78 2.77 -9.51
CA VAL A 195 3.49 2.77 -10.80
C VAL A 195 2.76 1.84 -11.77
N GLU A 196 2.57 2.33 -12.99
CA GLU A 196 1.95 1.62 -14.11
C GLU A 196 2.95 1.55 -15.26
N GLU A 197 3.67 0.43 -15.35
CA GLU A 197 4.53 0.13 -16.48
C GLU A 197 3.70 -0.27 -17.70
N LYS A 198 4.07 0.25 -18.88
CA LYS A 198 3.32 0.12 -20.11
C LYS A 198 4.14 -0.63 -21.14
N ASN A 199 3.94 -1.94 -21.26
CA ASN A 199 4.64 -2.76 -22.25
C ASN A 199 3.80 -3.02 -23.51
N ALA A 200 2.83 -2.14 -23.79
CA ALA A 200 1.98 -2.18 -24.96
C ALA A 200 1.46 -0.79 -25.32
N ALA A 201 1.01 -0.62 -26.56
CA ALA A 201 0.46 0.65 -27.02
C ALA A 201 -0.76 1.08 -26.19
N PRO A 202 -0.95 2.40 -25.96
CA PRO A 202 -2.14 2.93 -25.31
C PRO A 202 -3.43 2.41 -25.94
N GLY A 203 -4.40 2.06 -25.12
CA GLY A 203 -5.69 1.50 -25.57
C GLY A 203 -5.69 -0.01 -25.83
N THR A 204 -4.59 -0.71 -25.55
CA THR A 204 -4.57 -2.19 -25.49
C THR A 204 -5.16 -2.71 -24.16
N SER A 205 -5.22 -4.05 -24.00
CA SER A 205 -5.72 -4.69 -22.77
C SER A 205 -5.01 -4.17 -21.52
N GLY A 206 -5.74 -4.03 -20.41
CA GLY A 206 -5.20 -3.46 -19.16
C GLY A 206 -3.94 -4.14 -18.64
N SER A 207 -3.77 -5.45 -18.86
CA SER A 207 -2.57 -6.20 -18.47
C SER A 207 -1.28 -5.78 -19.20
N GLY A 208 -1.36 -5.13 -20.35
CA GLY A 208 -0.18 -4.58 -21.03
C GLY A 208 0.17 -3.16 -20.58
N LEU A 209 -0.67 -2.54 -19.76
CA LEU A 209 -0.61 -1.10 -19.44
C LEU A 209 -0.46 -0.81 -17.94
N ASN A 210 -0.37 -1.85 -17.12
CA ASN A 210 -0.47 -1.74 -15.66
C ASN A 210 0.39 -2.83 -14.99
N ASN A 211 1.68 -2.87 -15.36
CA ASN A 211 2.66 -3.80 -14.82
C ASN A 211 3.57 -3.12 -13.77
N GLY A 212 4.41 -3.92 -13.11
CA GLY A 212 5.52 -3.39 -12.31
C GLY A 212 6.63 -2.80 -13.17
N SER A 213 7.44 -1.90 -12.61
CA SER A 213 8.52 -1.25 -13.36
C SER A 213 9.89 -1.79 -12.93
N TYR A 214 10.88 -1.68 -13.81
CA TYR A 214 12.21 -2.24 -13.61
C TYR A 214 13.03 -1.47 -12.57
N THR A 215 12.91 -0.15 -12.58
CA THR A 215 13.52 0.74 -11.59
C THR A 215 12.48 1.64 -10.97
N VAL A 216 12.65 1.93 -9.68
CA VAL A 216 11.85 2.92 -8.94
C VAL A 216 12.77 3.66 -7.98
N GLY A 217 12.60 4.96 -7.88
CA GLY A 217 13.46 5.85 -7.12
C GLY A 217 12.75 7.09 -6.61
N TYR A 218 13.46 7.84 -5.77
CA TYR A 218 13.04 9.17 -5.36
C TYR A 218 14.24 10.08 -5.07
N LYS A 219 14.01 11.39 -5.11
CA LYS A 219 14.95 12.43 -4.70
C LYS A 219 14.19 13.57 -4.02
N ILE A 220 14.86 14.33 -3.18
CA ILE A 220 14.34 15.59 -2.63
C ILE A 220 15.07 16.74 -3.27
N LEU A 221 14.30 17.66 -3.84
CA LEU A 221 14.80 18.83 -4.54
C LEU A 221 14.45 20.11 -3.78
N SER A 222 15.21 21.17 -4.05
CA SER A 222 14.78 22.54 -3.75
C SER A 222 13.43 22.83 -4.40
N ARG A 223 12.67 23.80 -3.86
CA ARG A 223 11.34 24.15 -4.40
C ARG A 223 11.34 24.52 -5.89
N ASP A 224 12.40 25.14 -6.36
CA ASP A 224 12.61 25.50 -7.78
C ASP A 224 13.11 24.32 -8.65
N ARG A 225 13.30 23.15 -8.04
CA ARG A 225 13.75 21.89 -8.64
C ARG A 225 15.15 21.95 -9.27
N GLN A 226 15.94 22.97 -8.92
CA GLN A 226 17.28 23.16 -9.50
C GLN A 226 18.38 22.44 -8.72
N THR A 227 18.14 22.11 -7.45
CA THR A 227 19.14 21.51 -6.56
C THR A 227 18.62 20.20 -6.00
N GLU A 228 19.42 19.13 -6.12
CA GLU A 228 19.19 17.88 -5.40
C GLU A 228 19.69 18.03 -3.96
N LEU A 229 18.77 18.04 -3.00
CA LEU A 229 19.06 18.19 -1.57
C LEU A 229 19.25 16.85 -0.87
N PHE A 230 18.57 15.82 -1.35
CA PHE A 230 18.75 14.44 -0.90
C PHE A 230 18.59 13.47 -2.08
N VAL A 231 19.56 12.57 -2.21
CA VAL A 231 19.57 11.51 -3.21
C VAL A 231 19.93 10.20 -2.49
N PRO A 232 19.01 9.22 -2.40
CA PRO A 232 19.34 7.91 -1.86
C PRO A 232 20.30 7.18 -2.80
N GLY A 233 21.35 6.58 -2.23
CA GLY A 233 22.37 5.89 -3.01
C GLY A 233 23.17 6.86 -3.89
N THR A 234 23.36 6.50 -5.17
CA THR A 234 24.16 7.28 -6.13
C THR A 234 23.34 8.10 -7.12
N ASP A 235 22.18 7.59 -7.51
CA ASP A 235 21.35 8.14 -8.59
C ASP A 235 19.87 8.29 -8.20
N GLY A 236 19.51 7.97 -6.95
CA GLY A 236 18.14 8.00 -6.43
C GLY A 236 17.36 6.71 -6.68
N VAL A 237 17.91 5.75 -7.44
CA VAL A 237 17.26 4.45 -7.68
C VAL A 237 17.39 3.59 -6.43
N VAL A 238 16.25 3.23 -5.83
CA VAL A 238 16.21 2.37 -4.63
C VAL A 238 15.88 0.92 -4.98
N TYR A 239 15.14 0.71 -6.08
CA TYR A 239 14.79 -0.60 -6.59
C TYR A 239 15.31 -0.73 -8.01
N ARG A 240 16.07 -1.80 -8.26
CA ARG A 240 16.52 -2.21 -9.59
C ARG A 240 16.41 -3.73 -9.69
N PHE A 241 15.48 -4.21 -10.50
CA PHE A 241 15.19 -5.63 -10.58
C PHE A 241 16.02 -6.31 -11.67
N ASP A 242 17.33 -6.33 -11.52
CA ASP A 242 18.23 -7.16 -12.34
C ASP A 242 18.11 -8.65 -11.98
N SER A 243 17.89 -8.90 -10.69
CA SER A 243 17.68 -10.21 -10.09
C SER A 243 16.48 -10.17 -9.14
N MET A 244 15.85 -11.32 -8.94
CA MET A 244 14.66 -11.41 -8.08
C MET A 244 15.07 -11.37 -6.60
N PRO A 245 14.52 -10.46 -5.78
CA PRO A 245 14.70 -10.49 -4.34
C PRO A 245 14.05 -11.73 -3.69
N SER A 246 14.36 -11.98 -2.41
CA SER A 246 13.62 -12.97 -1.63
C SER A 246 12.17 -12.50 -1.40
N ASP A 247 11.20 -13.39 -1.57
CA ASP A 247 9.78 -13.09 -1.29
C ASP A 247 9.53 -12.61 0.14
N SER A 248 10.40 -12.94 1.10
CA SER A 248 10.35 -12.42 2.47
C SER A 248 10.44 -10.89 2.55
N TYR A 249 10.94 -10.24 1.50
CA TYR A 249 11.11 -8.80 1.40
C TYR A 249 10.02 -8.10 0.58
N VAL A 250 9.01 -8.82 0.09
CA VAL A 250 8.00 -8.26 -0.81
C VAL A 250 7.31 -7.02 -0.22
N HIS A 251 7.06 -7.00 1.09
CA HIS A 251 6.42 -5.88 1.78
C HIS A 251 7.37 -4.78 2.28
N ASN A 252 8.67 -4.90 1.97
CA ASN A 252 9.56 -3.74 2.03
C ASN A 252 9.43 -2.93 0.73
N VAL A 253 9.22 -3.59 -0.40
CA VAL A 253 9.08 -2.96 -1.72
C VAL A 253 7.66 -2.50 -1.99
N TYR A 254 6.66 -3.33 -1.70
CA TYR A 254 5.25 -3.12 -2.03
C TYR A 254 4.37 -2.95 -0.80
N HIS A 255 3.48 -1.96 -0.84
CA HIS A 255 2.60 -1.66 0.30
C HIS A 255 1.53 -2.74 0.51
N ASN A 256 1.53 -3.41 1.66
CA ASN A 256 0.70 -4.58 1.95
C ASN A 256 -0.82 -4.37 1.84
N LEU A 257 -1.33 -3.17 2.14
CA LEU A 257 -2.77 -2.86 2.06
C LEU A 257 -3.20 -2.27 0.72
N GLN A 258 -2.26 -1.76 -0.07
CA GLN A 258 -2.59 -1.04 -1.31
C GLN A 258 -2.24 -1.86 -2.55
N ALA A 259 -1.16 -2.63 -2.49
CA ALA A 259 -0.67 -3.38 -3.63
C ALA A 259 -1.52 -4.62 -3.90
N THR A 260 -1.84 -4.87 -5.16
CA THR A 260 -2.51 -6.08 -5.66
C THR A 260 -1.83 -6.56 -6.93
N THR A 261 -2.20 -7.74 -7.43
CA THR A 261 -1.72 -8.28 -8.73
C THR A 261 -1.95 -7.32 -9.91
N SER A 262 -2.82 -6.32 -9.77
CA SER A 262 -3.07 -5.31 -10.80
C SER A 262 -3.03 -3.88 -10.24
N ASN A 263 -2.34 -3.67 -9.12
CA ASN A 263 -2.14 -2.36 -8.55
C ASN A 263 -0.76 -2.33 -7.87
N HIS A 264 0.27 -1.89 -8.58
CA HIS A 264 1.64 -1.95 -8.08
C HIS A 264 1.99 -0.68 -7.32
N VAL A 265 1.87 -0.74 -5.98
CA VAL A 265 2.13 0.39 -5.08
C VAL A 265 3.46 0.16 -4.35
N TYR A 266 4.47 0.94 -4.73
CA TYR A 266 5.84 0.88 -4.21
C TYR A 266 6.01 1.75 -2.97
N ILE A 267 7.00 1.41 -2.13
CA ILE A 267 7.46 2.21 -1.00
C ILE A 267 8.90 2.68 -1.26
N PRO A 268 9.14 3.72 -2.08
CA PRO A 268 10.51 4.11 -2.48
C PRO A 268 11.40 4.61 -1.32
N THR A 269 10.85 4.89 -0.15
CA THR A 269 11.64 5.28 1.03
C THR A 269 12.25 4.09 1.79
N ASN A 270 11.91 2.85 1.41
CA ASN A 270 12.51 1.63 1.93
C ASN A 270 13.72 1.19 1.09
N GLU A 271 14.47 0.22 1.62
CA GLU A 271 15.39 -0.61 0.85
C GLU A 271 14.76 -1.99 0.62
N VAL A 272 15.24 -2.75 -0.37
CA VAL A 272 14.73 -4.12 -0.60
C VAL A 272 14.79 -4.96 0.68
N THR A 273 15.91 -4.94 1.40
CA THR A 273 16.09 -5.83 2.57
C THR A 273 15.67 -5.21 3.91
N ARG A 274 15.31 -3.92 3.95
CA ARG A 274 15.03 -3.21 5.20
C ARG A 274 13.97 -2.12 5.02
N LYS A 275 13.03 -2.04 5.96
CA LYS A 275 12.17 -0.86 6.10
C LYS A 275 12.99 0.36 6.54
N SER A 276 12.64 1.51 6.00
CA SER A 276 13.29 2.79 6.26
C SER A 276 12.29 3.93 6.03
N SER A 277 12.76 5.16 6.06
CA SER A 277 11.97 6.36 5.82
C SER A 277 12.86 7.46 5.26
N TRP A 278 12.25 8.46 4.65
CA TRP A 278 12.90 9.75 4.46
C TRP A 278 12.87 10.51 5.79
N ASP A 279 14.03 10.82 6.36
CA ASP A 279 14.14 11.67 7.55
C ASP A 279 14.08 13.15 7.16
N THR A 280 12.94 13.79 7.46
CA THR A 280 12.72 15.20 7.15
C THR A 280 13.46 16.14 8.11
N SER A 281 13.90 15.67 9.29
CA SER A 281 14.66 16.48 10.26
C SER A 281 16.06 16.86 9.77
N ALA A 282 16.54 16.20 8.71
CA ALA A 282 17.77 16.54 8.03
C ALA A 282 17.68 17.83 7.18
N LEU A 283 16.48 18.37 6.97
CA LEU A 283 16.24 19.61 6.23
C LEU A 283 15.65 20.69 7.15
N PRO A 284 15.99 21.98 6.93
CA PRO A 284 15.30 23.09 7.59
C PRO A 284 13.82 23.15 7.23
N ASP A 285 13.02 23.81 8.07
CA ASP A 285 11.64 24.16 7.72
C ASP A 285 11.59 24.93 6.39
N GLY A 286 10.65 24.54 5.52
CA GLY A 286 10.49 25.19 4.22
C GLY A 286 9.81 24.31 3.18
N ASP A 287 9.70 24.86 1.97
CA ASP A 287 9.08 24.18 0.83
C ASP A 287 10.10 23.43 -0.02
N TYR A 288 9.74 22.23 -0.44
CA TYR A 288 10.57 21.31 -1.21
C TYR A 288 9.74 20.62 -2.29
N THR A 289 10.41 19.88 -3.17
CA THR A 289 9.75 18.99 -4.13
C THR A 289 10.31 17.58 -3.99
N VAL A 290 9.44 16.60 -3.76
CA VAL A 290 9.77 15.18 -3.90
C VAL A 290 9.68 14.81 -5.38
N LEU A 291 10.80 14.42 -5.98
CA LEU A 291 10.82 13.79 -7.30
C LEU A 291 10.70 12.28 -7.11
N LEU A 292 9.61 11.71 -7.58
CA LEU A 292 9.42 10.26 -7.70
C LEU A 292 9.63 9.87 -9.16
N PHE A 293 10.32 8.77 -9.40
CA PHE A 293 10.54 8.30 -10.76
C PHE A 293 10.56 6.78 -10.86
N ALA A 294 10.18 6.29 -12.03
CA ALA A 294 10.24 4.88 -12.38
C ALA A 294 10.77 4.74 -13.80
N GLY A 295 11.46 3.64 -14.10
CA GLY A 295 12.04 3.41 -15.41
C GLY A 295 11.98 1.96 -15.83
N ASP A 296 11.76 1.75 -17.12
CA ASP A 296 11.68 0.44 -17.74
C ASP A 296 13.07 -0.12 -18.13
N THR A 297 13.11 -1.30 -18.74
CA THR A 297 14.35 -1.91 -19.23
C THR A 297 14.88 -1.32 -20.54
N ARG A 298 14.21 -0.32 -21.15
CA ARG A 298 14.60 0.31 -22.42
C ARG A 298 15.00 1.78 -22.26
N GLY A 299 15.08 2.25 -21.01
CA GLY A 299 15.54 3.58 -20.66
C GLY A 299 14.44 4.65 -20.72
N ASN A 300 13.18 4.26 -20.88
CA ASN A 300 12.07 5.18 -20.71
C ASN A 300 11.85 5.42 -19.22
N VAL A 301 11.68 6.69 -18.84
CA VAL A 301 11.54 7.11 -17.44
C VAL A 301 10.30 7.97 -17.30
N GLY A 302 9.46 7.62 -16.33
CA GLY A 302 8.37 8.45 -15.84
C GLY A 302 8.83 9.23 -14.61
N GLU A 303 8.43 10.50 -14.52
CA GLU A 303 8.71 11.37 -13.38
C GLU A 303 7.41 11.99 -12.84
N LEU A 304 7.34 12.13 -11.52
CA LEU A 304 6.28 12.83 -10.82
C LEU A 304 6.87 13.74 -9.74
N PHE A 305 6.55 15.02 -9.82
CA PHE A 305 6.96 16.03 -8.87
C PHE A 305 5.83 16.30 -7.88
N VAL A 306 6.11 16.11 -6.58
CA VAL A 306 5.17 16.38 -5.50
C VAL A 306 5.74 17.48 -4.61
N ASP A 307 5.08 18.61 -4.63
CA ASP A 307 5.42 19.78 -3.83
C ASP A 307 4.99 19.57 -2.37
N VAL A 308 5.92 19.74 -1.43
CA VAL A 308 5.73 19.46 0.00
C VAL A 308 6.29 20.59 0.85
N THR A 309 5.84 20.68 2.10
CA THR A 309 6.39 21.59 3.12
C THR A 309 6.95 20.74 4.25
N VAL A 310 8.22 20.91 4.61
CA VAL A 310 8.79 20.27 5.79
C VAL A 310 8.66 21.22 6.97
N SER A 311 8.20 20.69 8.10
CA SER A 311 7.97 21.41 9.34
C SER A 311 8.45 20.56 10.51
N GLN A 312 9.40 21.07 11.31
CA GLN A 312 9.82 20.44 12.57
C GLN A 312 8.77 20.60 13.67
N ARG A 313 7.71 21.36 13.40
CA ARG A 313 6.54 21.43 14.25
C ARG A 313 5.81 20.08 14.23
N ASP A 314 5.21 19.70 15.35
CA ASP A 314 4.21 18.64 15.34
C ASP A 314 2.98 19.09 14.54
N ILE A 315 2.62 18.27 13.56
CA ILE A 315 1.51 18.47 12.62
C ILE A 315 0.43 17.40 12.80
N LEU A 316 0.58 16.52 13.80
CA LEU A 316 -0.29 15.39 14.02
C LEU A 316 -1.38 15.78 14.99
N ALA A 317 -2.60 15.89 14.46
CA ALA A 317 -3.75 15.99 15.33
C ALA A 317 -3.93 14.70 16.16
N PRO A 318 -4.48 14.80 17.39
CA PRO A 318 -4.91 13.64 18.15
C PRO A 318 -5.91 12.77 17.35
N PRO A 319 -6.08 11.48 17.70
CA PRO A 319 -7.11 10.63 17.11
C PRO A 319 -8.50 11.25 17.23
N GLN A 320 -9.41 10.93 16.30
CA GLN A 320 -10.81 11.33 16.39
C GLN A 320 -11.46 10.72 17.65
N PRO A 321 -12.09 11.53 18.51
CA PRO A 321 -12.94 11.01 19.60
C PRO A 321 -14.29 10.53 19.05
N LEU A 322 -15.02 9.76 19.86
CA LEU A 322 -16.38 9.28 19.57
C LEU A 322 -17.34 9.88 20.61
N MET A 323 -18.40 10.55 20.14
CA MET A 323 -19.43 11.09 21.03
C MET A 323 -20.33 9.94 21.46
N ASP A 324 -20.36 9.62 22.75
CA ASP A 324 -21.19 8.53 23.27
C ASP A 324 -22.64 8.99 23.49
N ARG A 325 -22.83 10.20 24.05
CA ARG A 325 -24.16 10.76 24.31
C ARG A 325 -24.15 12.27 24.43
N VAL A 326 -25.28 12.87 24.02
CA VAL A 326 -25.68 14.25 24.33
C VAL A 326 -27.13 14.21 24.81
N ILE A 327 -27.32 14.28 26.13
CA ILE A 327 -28.63 14.15 26.79
C ILE A 327 -29.00 15.45 27.49
N ALA A 328 -30.22 15.95 27.27
CA ALA A 328 -30.73 17.11 28.00
C ALA A 328 -31.68 16.67 29.13
N ASP A 329 -31.45 17.18 30.34
CA ASP A 329 -32.35 17.02 31.48
C ASP A 329 -32.53 18.34 32.27
N GLY A 330 -33.20 18.31 33.42
CA GLY A 330 -33.46 19.52 34.21
C GLY A 330 -32.21 20.22 34.79
N SER A 331 -31.04 19.60 34.70
CA SER A 331 -29.76 20.14 35.20
C SER A 331 -28.84 20.69 34.11
N GLY A 332 -29.12 20.40 32.83
CA GLY A 332 -28.30 20.86 31.71
C GLY A 332 -28.22 19.87 30.56
N VAL A 333 -27.22 20.08 29.70
CA VAL A 333 -26.84 19.15 28.63
C VAL A 333 -25.63 18.34 29.09
N HIS A 334 -25.79 17.02 29.13
CA HIS A 334 -24.78 16.06 29.53
C HIS A 334 -24.11 15.44 28.32
N PHE A 335 -22.81 15.63 28.24
CA PHE A 335 -21.94 15.06 27.22
C PHE A 335 -21.17 13.89 27.83
N ALA A 336 -20.98 12.82 27.07
CA ALA A 336 -19.94 11.84 27.33
C ALA A 336 -19.34 11.37 26.02
N TRP A 337 -18.04 11.08 26.03
CA TRP A 337 -17.30 10.65 24.86
C TRP A 337 -16.18 9.70 25.25
N SER A 338 -15.64 9.03 24.23
CA SER A 338 -14.49 8.15 24.36
C SER A 338 -13.47 8.42 23.25
N GLY A 339 -12.27 7.84 23.37
CA GLY A 339 -11.19 8.06 22.39
C GLY A 339 -10.51 9.43 22.53
N GLY A 340 -9.88 9.90 21.45
CA GLY A 340 -9.16 11.17 21.43
C GLY A 340 -7.80 11.19 22.13
N ALA A 341 -7.37 10.08 22.73
CA ALA A 341 -6.13 10.03 23.50
C ALA A 341 -4.87 10.16 22.62
N ALA A 342 -3.98 11.07 22.99
CA ALA A 342 -2.64 11.24 22.43
C ALA A 342 -1.64 11.57 23.55
N PRO A 343 -0.34 11.24 23.41
CA PRO A 343 0.69 11.55 24.42
C PRO A 343 0.80 13.03 24.78
N ASP A 344 0.45 13.90 23.84
CA ASP A 344 0.52 15.36 23.85
C ASP A 344 -0.87 16.03 23.82
N LEU A 345 -1.91 15.28 24.21
CA LEU A 345 -3.28 15.79 24.33
C LEU A 345 -3.33 16.94 25.37
N ASN A 346 -3.88 18.08 24.95
CA ASN A 346 -4.14 19.23 25.81
C ASN A 346 -5.57 19.22 26.35
N GLY A 347 -6.54 18.77 25.55
CA GLY A 347 -7.94 18.73 25.95
C GLY A 347 -8.89 18.50 24.79
N PHE A 348 -10.14 18.92 24.96
CA PHE A 348 -11.19 18.77 23.97
C PHE A 348 -11.89 20.09 23.70
N ARG A 349 -12.51 20.21 22.53
CA ARG A 349 -13.39 21.33 22.17
C ARG A 349 -14.76 20.80 21.80
N ILE A 350 -15.81 21.38 22.38
CA ILE A 350 -17.19 21.16 21.95
C ILE A 350 -17.60 22.34 21.09
N TYR A 351 -18.05 22.05 19.88
CA TYR A 351 -18.67 23.00 18.98
C TYR A 351 -20.18 22.83 19.04
N SER A 352 -20.91 23.93 18.94
CA SER A 352 -22.38 23.94 18.90
C SER A 352 -22.91 24.68 17.69
N GLN A 353 -24.10 24.29 17.23
CA GLN A 353 -24.83 24.92 16.14
C GLN A 353 -26.33 24.79 16.39
N PHE A 354 -27.09 25.86 16.16
CA PHE A 354 -28.55 25.82 15.99
C PHE A 354 -28.92 25.90 14.50
N GLU A 355 -30.11 25.44 14.13
CA GLU A 355 -30.50 25.37 12.72
C GLU A 355 -30.37 26.74 12.00
N GLY A 356 -29.61 26.76 10.91
CA GLY A 356 -29.35 27.98 10.12
C GLY A 356 -28.18 28.85 10.61
N SER A 357 -27.48 28.47 11.67
CA SER A 357 -26.28 29.16 12.18
C SER A 357 -24.97 28.55 11.70
N SER A 358 -23.84 29.21 11.98
CA SER A 358 -22.51 28.61 11.85
C SER A 358 -22.12 27.88 13.13
N TRP A 359 -21.24 26.88 13.01
CA TRP A 359 -20.63 26.22 14.17
C TRP A 359 -19.82 27.24 14.99
N LEU A 360 -20.04 27.24 16.30
CA LEU A 360 -19.35 28.09 17.26
C LEU A 360 -18.68 27.24 18.34
N LEU A 361 -17.52 27.66 18.82
CA LEU A 361 -16.85 27.05 19.95
C LEU A 361 -17.70 27.30 21.22
N ALA A 362 -18.21 26.23 21.83
CA ALA A 362 -19.01 26.29 23.04
C ALA A 362 -18.14 26.13 24.30
N HIS A 363 -17.26 25.13 24.29
CA HIS A 363 -16.34 24.80 25.38
C HIS A 363 -14.99 24.41 24.82
N ASP A 364 -13.92 24.78 25.53
CA ASP A 364 -12.54 24.61 25.09
C ASP A 364 -11.69 23.78 26.07
N GLU A 365 -10.42 23.59 25.72
CA GLU A 365 -9.45 22.81 26.48
C GLU A 365 -9.18 23.35 27.90
N GLU A 366 -9.51 24.62 28.20
CA GLU A 366 -9.39 25.14 29.56
C GLU A 366 -10.48 24.53 30.47
N SER A 367 -11.68 24.33 29.92
CA SER A 367 -12.80 23.69 30.60
C SER A 367 -12.81 22.16 30.47
N LEU A 368 -12.25 21.64 29.37
CA LEU A 368 -12.25 20.23 28.99
C LEU A 368 -10.81 19.71 28.85
N GLY A 369 -10.11 19.57 29.98
CA GLY A 369 -8.72 19.10 30.01
C GLY A 369 -8.53 17.66 29.50
N PRO A 370 -7.29 17.15 29.48
CA PRO A 370 -6.94 15.91 28.76
C PRO A 370 -7.47 14.63 29.40
N SER A 371 -7.99 14.71 30.64
CA SER A 371 -8.65 13.60 31.32
C SER A 371 -10.18 13.66 31.25
N ALA A 372 -10.75 14.67 30.57
CA ALA A 372 -12.19 14.81 30.45
C ALA A 372 -12.76 13.71 29.55
N VAL A 373 -13.79 13.03 30.05
CA VAL A 373 -14.55 11.99 29.34
C VAL A 373 -16.06 12.23 29.41
N ASP A 374 -16.45 13.22 30.21
CA ASP A 374 -17.80 13.73 30.35
C ASP A 374 -17.75 15.23 30.69
N PHE A 375 -18.88 15.91 30.45
CA PHE A 375 -19.08 17.31 30.80
C PHE A 375 -20.56 17.61 30.93
N VAL A 376 -20.92 18.56 31.81
CA VAL A 376 -22.28 19.06 31.95
C VAL A 376 -22.30 20.55 31.71
N ASP A 377 -22.94 20.96 30.62
CA ASP A 377 -23.29 22.37 30.41
C ASP A 377 -24.62 22.64 31.14
N ALA A 378 -24.57 23.41 32.22
CA ALA A 378 -25.76 23.75 33.00
C ALA A 378 -26.78 24.61 32.23
N THR A 379 -26.44 25.04 31.01
CA THR A 379 -27.31 25.84 30.13
C THR A 379 -28.14 24.94 29.23
N LEU A 380 -29.46 24.96 29.41
CA LEU A 380 -30.37 24.33 28.44
C LEU A 380 -30.59 25.25 27.25
N PRO A 381 -30.46 24.74 26.01
CA PRO A 381 -30.70 25.54 24.82
C PRO A 381 -32.20 25.81 24.64
N THR A 382 -32.53 27.01 24.14
CA THR A 382 -33.92 27.39 23.81
C THR A 382 -34.40 26.74 22.53
N ASP A 383 -33.50 26.56 21.57
CA ASP A 383 -33.74 25.96 20.28
C ASP A 383 -33.01 24.63 20.18
N ALA A 384 -33.41 23.80 19.21
CA ALA A 384 -32.68 22.58 18.89
C ALA A 384 -31.21 22.91 18.59
N THR A 385 -30.31 22.29 19.35
CA THR A 385 -28.88 22.55 19.28
C THR A 385 -28.14 21.25 19.04
N TYR A 386 -27.16 21.31 18.15
CA TYR A 386 -26.35 20.20 17.68
C TYR A 386 -24.90 20.44 18.04
N PHE A 387 -24.19 19.36 18.31
CA PHE A 387 -22.86 19.37 18.88
C PHE A 387 -21.93 18.43 18.11
N THR A 388 -20.68 18.84 18.04
CA THR A 388 -19.56 17.98 17.66
C THR A 388 -18.42 18.22 18.64
N LEU A 389 -17.53 17.23 18.78
CA LEU A 389 -16.38 17.31 19.67
C LEU A 389 -15.10 16.96 18.92
N ALA A 390 -14.00 17.64 19.24
CA ALA A 390 -12.67 17.34 18.72
C ALA A 390 -11.64 17.30 19.87
N ALA A 391 -10.59 16.51 19.70
CA ALA A 391 -9.43 16.46 20.58
C ALA A 391 -8.35 17.44 20.10
N ILE A 392 -7.69 18.10 21.03
CA ILE A 392 -6.76 19.22 20.80
C ILE A 392 -5.42 18.91 21.46
N ASP A 393 -4.32 19.05 20.72
CA ASP A 393 -2.97 18.85 21.25
C ASP A 393 -2.40 20.10 21.96
N THR A 394 -1.18 19.97 22.47
CA THR A 394 -0.46 21.03 23.19
C THR A 394 0.29 22.02 22.28
N MET A 395 0.17 21.91 20.95
CA MET A 395 0.91 22.75 20.01
C MET A 395 0.36 24.18 19.93
N SER A 396 1.15 25.09 19.36
CA SER A 396 0.74 26.49 19.17
C SER A 396 1.00 26.98 17.74
N PRO A 397 -0.07 27.32 16.96
CA PRO A 397 -1.48 26.98 17.21
C PRO A 397 -1.70 25.45 17.36
N PRO A 398 -2.73 24.99 18.06
CA PRO A 398 -2.91 23.55 18.29
C PRO A 398 -3.37 22.81 17.03
N ASN A 399 -3.05 21.52 16.92
CA ASN A 399 -3.65 20.64 15.94
C ASN A 399 -4.96 20.07 16.50
N GLU A 400 -5.98 20.04 15.66
CA GLU A 400 -7.34 19.60 16.02
C GLU A 400 -7.69 18.32 15.26
N SER A 401 -8.23 17.33 15.98
CA SER A 401 -8.66 16.06 15.40
C SER A 401 -9.81 16.24 14.41
N LEU A 402 -10.12 15.18 13.66
CA LEU A 402 -11.47 15.10 13.09
C LEU A 402 -12.51 15.19 14.21
N GLN A 403 -13.63 15.83 13.92
CA GLN A 403 -14.74 15.97 14.84
C GLN A 403 -15.57 14.67 14.90
N THR A 404 -16.26 14.43 16.01
CA THR A 404 -17.25 13.35 16.18
C THR A 404 -18.41 13.45 15.18
N ASP A 405 -19.27 12.43 15.19
CA ASP A 405 -20.63 12.54 14.66
C ASP A 405 -21.41 13.69 15.30
N THR A 406 -22.44 14.15 14.59
CA THR A 406 -23.26 15.29 15.03
C THR A 406 -24.45 14.84 15.86
N TYR A 407 -24.41 15.09 17.16
CA TYR A 407 -25.47 14.75 18.11
C TYR A 407 -26.19 16.00 18.59
N GLY A 408 -27.50 15.90 18.81
CA GLY A 408 -28.31 17.06 19.18
C GLY A 408 -29.23 16.82 20.35
N VAL A 409 -29.74 17.94 20.88
CA VAL A 409 -30.81 17.97 21.88
C VAL A 409 -31.81 19.07 21.54
N ALA A 410 -33.04 18.86 21.98
CA ALA A 410 -34.04 19.92 22.12
C ALA A 410 -34.92 19.61 23.34
N THR A 411 -35.25 20.63 24.13
CA THR A 411 -36.18 20.47 25.24
C THR A 411 -37.62 20.49 24.75
N GLY A 412 -38.49 19.66 25.32
CA GLY A 412 -39.91 19.60 24.97
C GLY A 412 -40.75 18.94 26.06
N THR A 413 -42.07 18.93 25.89
CA THR A 413 -42.99 18.23 26.81
C THR A 413 -42.95 16.72 26.67
N HIS A 414 -42.51 16.25 25.50
CA HIS A 414 -42.22 14.86 25.20
C HIS A 414 -40.75 14.73 24.83
N SER A 415 -40.12 13.62 25.23
CA SER A 415 -38.70 13.37 25.01
C SER A 415 -38.49 12.10 24.21
N VAL A 416 -37.85 12.23 23.04
CA VAL A 416 -37.47 11.11 22.18
C VAL A 416 -35.97 10.87 22.28
N LEU A 417 -35.56 9.61 22.43
CA LEU A 417 -34.16 9.23 22.28
C LEU A 417 -33.86 8.86 20.83
N VAL A 418 -32.96 9.59 20.19
CA VAL A 418 -32.36 9.19 18.91
C VAL A 418 -31.14 8.33 19.23
N VAL A 419 -31.22 7.05 18.92
CA VAL A 419 -30.12 6.08 19.08
C VAL A 419 -29.47 5.89 17.73
N ASP A 420 -28.19 6.19 17.67
CA ASP A 420 -27.33 6.02 16.52
C ASP A 420 -26.61 4.67 16.62
N GLY A 421 -27.04 3.71 15.81
CA GLY A 421 -26.43 2.38 15.71
C GLY A 421 -25.79 2.15 14.34
N PHE A 422 -25.33 3.22 13.70
CA PHE A 422 -24.66 3.14 12.40
C PHE A 422 -23.16 2.86 12.59
N ASP A 423 -22.78 1.58 12.58
CA ASP A 423 -21.39 1.18 12.88
C ASP A 423 -20.52 0.93 11.61
N ARG A 424 -21.09 1.14 10.42
CA ARG A 424 -20.47 0.72 9.16
C ARG A 424 -19.54 1.78 8.57
N THR A 425 -18.24 1.62 8.81
CA THR A 425 -17.17 2.45 8.21
C THR A 425 -16.46 1.81 7.02
N GLU A 426 -16.85 0.59 6.61
CA GLU A 426 -16.21 -0.15 5.50
C GLU A 426 -16.81 0.16 4.11
N SER A 427 -16.00 -0.03 3.06
CA SER A 427 -16.16 0.41 1.66
C SER A 427 -17.34 -0.18 0.85
N SER A 428 -18.39 -0.67 1.49
CA SER A 428 -19.51 -1.35 0.83
C SER A 428 -20.91 -0.82 1.22
N GLY A 429 -21.00 0.19 2.08
CA GLY A 429 -22.24 0.93 2.38
C GLY A 429 -22.37 2.23 1.58
N SER A 430 -23.51 2.92 1.67
CA SER A 430 -23.75 4.18 0.93
C SER A 430 -23.04 5.41 1.51
N TRP A 431 -22.48 5.29 2.73
CA TRP A 431 -21.71 6.34 3.42
C TRP A 431 -20.25 5.92 3.57
N HIS A 432 -19.32 6.85 3.35
CA HIS A 432 -17.88 6.57 3.30
C HIS A 432 -17.03 7.60 4.06
N GLU A 433 -17.67 8.55 4.76
CA GLU A 433 -16.96 9.56 5.54
C GLU A 433 -16.77 9.09 6.99
N PRO A 434 -15.67 9.50 7.67
CA PRO A 434 -15.36 9.09 9.05
C PRO A 434 -16.26 9.72 10.13
N ARG A 435 -17.28 10.47 9.72
CA ARG A 435 -18.33 11.04 10.57
C ARG A 435 -19.59 11.28 9.75
N HIS A 436 -20.75 11.42 10.41
CA HIS A 436 -22.03 11.68 9.76
C HIS A 436 -22.99 12.57 10.58
N PRO A 437 -23.96 13.22 9.91
CA PRO A 437 -24.92 14.12 10.54
C PRO A 437 -26.27 13.45 10.86
N PHE A 438 -26.35 12.14 11.06
CA PHE A 438 -27.66 11.47 11.17
C PHE A 438 -28.47 11.94 12.38
N GLY A 439 -27.84 12.12 13.55
CA GLY A 439 -28.48 12.74 14.72
C GLY A 439 -29.08 14.13 14.41
N PHE A 440 -28.37 14.93 13.60
CA PHE A 440 -28.89 16.20 13.11
C PHE A 440 -30.18 16.05 12.30
N VAL A 441 -30.17 15.16 11.30
CA VAL A 441 -31.29 14.97 10.37
C VAL A 441 -32.55 14.51 11.11
N HIS A 442 -32.41 13.50 12.00
CA HIS A 442 -33.54 12.98 12.79
C HIS A 442 -34.03 13.98 13.82
N GLY A 443 -33.12 14.63 14.55
CA GLY A 443 -33.47 15.66 15.52
C GLY A 443 -34.27 16.81 14.90
N ARG A 444 -33.90 17.25 13.69
CA ARG A 444 -34.64 18.30 12.96
C ARG A 444 -36.07 17.88 12.63
N SER A 445 -36.30 16.63 12.24
CA SER A 445 -37.65 16.14 11.96
C SER A 445 -38.51 16.08 13.23
N LEU A 446 -37.93 15.72 14.38
CA LEU A 446 -38.61 15.69 15.67
C LEU A 446 -38.99 17.09 16.14
N THR A 447 -38.10 18.07 16.00
CA THR A 447 -38.37 19.45 16.43
C THR A 447 -39.41 20.12 15.54
N GLN A 448 -39.42 19.83 14.23
CA GLN A 448 -40.52 20.24 13.33
C GLN A 448 -41.88 19.65 13.72
N ALA A 449 -41.88 18.49 14.39
CA ALA A 449 -43.08 17.89 14.98
C ALA A 449 -43.41 18.42 16.40
N GLY A 450 -42.61 19.34 16.94
CA GLY A 450 -42.78 19.92 18.27
C GLY A 450 -42.37 19.00 19.42
N VAL A 451 -41.47 18.05 19.17
CA VAL A 451 -41.02 17.04 20.15
C VAL A 451 -39.59 17.30 20.56
N GLY A 452 -39.32 17.23 21.87
CA GLY A 452 -37.97 17.30 22.42
C GLY A 452 -37.21 16.00 22.16
N PHE A 453 -35.88 16.07 22.10
CA PHE A 453 -35.07 14.89 21.86
C PHE A 453 -33.69 14.99 22.50
N SER A 454 -33.05 13.83 22.63
CA SER A 454 -31.64 13.66 22.94
C SER A 454 -31.03 12.63 22.00
N THR A 455 -29.70 12.61 21.87
CA THR A 455 -29.00 11.70 20.96
C THR A 455 -27.94 10.88 21.70
N THR A 456 -27.82 9.60 21.37
CA THR A 456 -26.84 8.68 21.98
C THR A 456 -26.42 7.59 20.99
N THR A 457 -25.29 6.94 21.22
CA THR A 457 -24.92 5.73 20.48
C THR A 457 -25.69 4.49 20.97
N ASN A 458 -25.79 3.45 20.14
CA ASN A 458 -26.25 2.12 20.52
C ASN A 458 -25.39 1.49 21.64
N GLU A 459 -24.07 1.69 21.67
CA GLU A 459 -23.21 1.12 22.72
C GLU A 459 -23.50 1.74 24.08
N ALA A 460 -23.83 3.03 24.14
CA ALA A 460 -24.23 3.68 25.38
C ALA A 460 -25.52 3.05 25.95
N VAL A 461 -26.47 2.66 25.09
CA VAL A 461 -27.68 1.93 25.47
C VAL A 461 -27.34 0.49 25.88
N ALA A 462 -26.55 -0.23 25.09
CA ALA A 462 -26.17 -1.62 25.36
C ALA A 462 -25.45 -1.75 26.72
N ALA A 463 -24.57 -0.78 27.02
CA ALA A 463 -23.83 -0.66 28.28
C ALA A 463 -24.66 -0.07 29.44
N GLN A 464 -25.94 0.25 29.24
CA GLN A 464 -26.83 0.88 30.23
C GLN A 464 -26.32 2.21 30.78
N ARG A 465 -25.54 2.95 29.98
CA ARG A 465 -25.14 4.33 30.28
C ARG A 465 -26.26 5.32 29.96
N VAL A 466 -27.19 4.93 29.08
CA VAL A 466 -28.46 5.62 28.82
C VAL A 466 -29.58 4.59 28.94
N GLN A 467 -30.62 4.88 29.73
CA GLN A 467 -31.79 4.00 29.88
C GLN A 467 -32.86 4.42 28.87
N LEU A 468 -33.49 3.45 28.21
CA LEU A 468 -34.54 3.76 27.23
C LEU A 468 -35.82 4.25 27.92
N GLU A 469 -36.05 3.77 29.14
CA GLU A 469 -37.24 4.05 29.97
C GLU A 469 -37.33 5.51 30.44
N ASP A 470 -36.26 6.29 30.29
CA ASP A 470 -36.24 7.72 30.59
C ASP A 470 -36.89 8.56 29.47
N PHE A 471 -37.28 7.93 28.35
CA PHE A 471 -37.82 8.59 27.16
C PHE A 471 -39.19 8.04 26.77
N ASP A 472 -40.02 8.87 26.13
CA ASP A 472 -41.38 8.52 25.69
C ASP A 472 -41.39 7.65 24.42
N ALA A 473 -40.36 7.81 23.59
CA ALA A 473 -40.16 7.07 22.36
C ALA A 473 -38.67 6.98 21.98
N VAL A 474 -38.34 5.98 21.18
CA VAL A 474 -36.97 5.73 20.71
C VAL A 474 -36.98 5.65 19.18
N VAL A 475 -36.06 6.38 18.55
CA VAL A 475 -35.75 6.29 17.11
C VAL A 475 -34.38 5.65 16.98
N TRP A 476 -34.31 4.44 16.44
CA TRP A 476 -33.06 3.70 16.26
C TRP A 476 -32.59 3.76 14.81
N ILE A 477 -31.39 4.27 14.58
CA ILE A 477 -30.79 4.45 13.26
C ILE A 477 -29.85 3.27 12.99
N LEU A 478 -30.14 2.48 11.95
CA LEU A 478 -29.36 1.28 11.59
C LEU A 478 -28.60 1.43 10.26
N GLY A 479 -29.07 2.33 9.38
CA GLY A 479 -28.52 2.49 8.03
C GLY A 479 -28.66 1.24 7.13
N ASP A 480 -27.62 0.96 6.34
CA ASP A 480 -27.60 -0.14 5.36
C ASP A 480 -27.28 -1.50 6.03
N GLU A 481 -28.27 -2.39 6.14
CA GLU A 481 -28.12 -3.73 6.72
C GLU A 481 -27.48 -4.74 5.74
N SER A 482 -26.65 -5.65 6.27
CA SER A 482 -26.07 -6.78 5.52
C SER A 482 -26.12 -8.07 6.36
N THR A 483 -26.08 -9.24 5.73
CA THR A 483 -26.01 -10.53 6.46
C THR A 483 -24.64 -10.84 7.06
N ARG A 484 -23.65 -9.98 6.80
CA ARG A 484 -22.25 -10.14 7.24
C ARG A 484 -21.91 -9.28 8.46
N ASP A 485 -22.63 -8.18 8.66
CA ASP A 485 -22.34 -7.17 9.68
C ASP A 485 -23.52 -7.12 10.67
N GLU A 486 -23.27 -7.36 11.97
CA GLU A 486 -24.30 -7.34 13.00
C GLU A 486 -24.67 -5.88 13.32
N THR A 487 -25.78 -5.38 12.75
CA THR A 487 -26.21 -3.97 12.92
C THR A 487 -27.24 -3.76 14.02
N PHE A 488 -27.73 -4.82 14.68
CA PHE A 488 -28.60 -4.69 15.86
C PHE A 488 -28.41 -5.90 16.78
N SER A 489 -27.52 -5.74 17.75
CA SER A 489 -26.99 -6.89 18.50
C SER A 489 -28.05 -7.60 19.36
N ALA A 490 -27.78 -8.85 19.73
CA ALA A 490 -28.66 -9.56 20.68
C ALA A 490 -28.85 -8.80 22.00
N THR A 491 -27.82 -8.07 22.45
CA THR A 491 -27.90 -7.22 23.64
C THR A 491 -28.85 -6.05 23.41
N GLU A 492 -28.73 -5.34 22.28
CA GLU A 492 -29.60 -4.21 21.93
C GLU A 492 -31.07 -4.65 21.76
N GLN A 493 -31.31 -5.77 21.09
CA GLN A 493 -32.64 -6.38 20.96
C GLN A 493 -33.27 -6.68 22.33
N LEU A 494 -32.48 -7.14 23.29
CA LEU A 494 -32.96 -7.37 24.66
C LEU A 494 -33.32 -6.06 25.36
N ARG A 495 -32.56 -4.99 25.17
CA ARG A 495 -32.89 -3.65 25.72
C ARG A 495 -34.17 -3.11 25.14
N VAL A 496 -34.31 -3.13 23.81
CA VAL A 496 -35.54 -2.66 23.14
C VAL A 496 -36.75 -3.51 23.53
N ARG A 497 -36.60 -4.83 23.69
CA ARG A 497 -37.69 -5.69 24.19
C ARG A 497 -38.13 -5.35 25.60
N ALA A 498 -37.22 -4.93 26.48
CA ALA A 498 -37.57 -4.54 27.84
C ALA A 498 -38.32 -3.20 27.88
N TYR A 499 -38.05 -2.33 26.91
CA TYR A 499 -38.68 -1.02 26.75
C TYR A 499 -40.12 -1.08 26.20
N LEU A 500 -40.40 -1.99 25.25
CA LEU A 500 -41.71 -2.21 24.62
C LEU A 500 -42.66 -3.04 25.49
#